data_AF-A0A7K0PXF9-F1
#
_entry.id   AF-A0A7K0PXF9-F1
#
_cell.length_a   1.000
_cell.length_b   1.000
_cell.length_c   1.000
_cell.angle_alpha   90.00
_cell.angle_beta   90.00
_cell.angle_gamma   90.00
#
_symmetry.space_group_name_H-M   'P 1'
#
loop_
_entity.id
_entity.type
_entity.pdbx_description
1 polymer ?
#
loop_
_entity_poly.entity_id
_entity_poly.type
_entity_poly.pdbx_seq_one_letter_code
_entity_poly.pdbx_strand_id
1 'polypeptide(L)'
;MGTVVVGKPDVVRLALVVLLAEGHLLIEDVPGVGKTTLAKAMAKSIDSEVRRIQFTPDLLPSDITGVAVFDQESRTFEFRPGAVFANLVVADEINRA
;
A
#
# COMPACT_ATOMS: atom_id res chain seq x y z
N MET A 1 -17.50 -16.31 5.59
CA MET A 1 -16.53 -15.65 4.68
C MET A 1 -17.05 -15.81 3.25
N GLY A 2 -17.34 -14.71 2.56
CA GLY A 2 -17.71 -14.74 1.14
C GLY A 2 -16.48 -14.63 0.25
N THR A 3 -16.52 -15.21 -0.95
CA THR A 3 -15.45 -15.08 -1.95
C THR A 3 -15.45 -13.65 -2.50
N VAL A 4 -14.38 -12.88 -2.25
CA VAL A 4 -14.27 -11.47 -2.67
C VAL A 4 -13.50 -11.33 -3.99
N VAL A 5 -12.59 -12.26 -4.29
CA VAL A 5 -11.84 -12.34 -5.55
C VAL A 5 -12.25 -13.64 -6.26
N VAL A 6 -12.88 -13.52 -7.43
CA VAL A 6 -13.41 -14.66 -8.20
C VAL A 6 -12.53 -14.92 -9.41
N GLY A 7 -12.28 -16.21 -9.72
CA GLY A 7 -11.62 -16.62 -10.97
C GLY A 7 -10.11 -16.38 -11.04
N LYS A 8 -9.43 -16.05 -9.93
CA LYS A 8 -7.97 -15.79 -9.89
C LYS A 8 -7.25 -16.51 -8.73
N PRO A 9 -7.37 -17.84 -8.58
CA PRO A 9 -6.78 -18.58 -7.45
C PRO A 9 -5.25 -18.47 -7.38
N ASP A 10 -4.56 -18.49 -8.52
CA ASP A 10 -3.10 -18.41 -8.56
C ASP A 10 -2.57 -17.04 -8.13
N VAL A 11 -3.28 -15.96 -8.51
CA VAL A 11 -2.93 -14.59 -8.09
C VAL A 11 -3.08 -14.44 -6.58
N VAL A 12 -4.17 -14.96 -6.02
CA VAL A 12 -4.39 -14.97 -4.55
C VAL A 12 -3.29 -15.76 -3.86
N ARG A 13 -2.94 -16.95 -4.38
CA ARG A 13 -1.86 -17.78 -3.84
C ARG A 13 -0.52 -17.06 -3.87
N LEU A 14 -0.16 -16.44 -4.99
CA LEU A 14 1.10 -15.70 -5.12
C LEU A 14 1.14 -14.51 -4.15
N ALA A 15 0.03 -13.77 -4.01
CA ALA A 15 -0.06 -12.66 -3.07
C ALA A 15 0.15 -13.11 -1.61
N LEU A 16 -0.40 -14.28 -1.24
CA LEU A 16 -0.17 -14.88 0.08
C LEU A 16 1.28 -15.30 0.27
N VAL A 17 1.91 -15.93 -0.74
CA VAL A 17 3.32 -16.31 -0.68
C VAL A 17 4.20 -15.08 -0.48
N VAL A 18 3.97 -14.01 -1.25
CA VAL A 18 4.73 -12.77 -1.13
C VAL A 18 4.54 -12.12 0.23
N LEU A 19 3.31 -12.07 0.74
CA LEU A 19 3.02 -11.53 2.07
C LEU A 19 3.76 -12.30 3.17
N LEU A 20 3.70 -13.64 3.15
CA LEU A 20 4.34 -14.49 4.15
C LEU A 20 5.88 -14.49 4.05
N ALA A 21 6.42 -14.18 2.86
CA ALA A 21 7.84 -14.02 2.63
C ALA A 21 8.33 -12.58 2.87
N GLU A 22 7.47 -11.68 3.37
CA GLU A 22 7.78 -10.25 3.58
C GLU A 22 8.27 -9.53 2.30
N GLY A 23 7.81 -10.00 1.14
CA GLY A 23 8.19 -9.45 -0.16
C GLY A 23 7.26 -8.36 -0.68
N HIS A 24 7.55 -7.88 -1.89
CA HIS A 24 6.71 -6.93 -2.61
C HIS A 24 6.11 -7.55 -3.86
N LEU A 25 4.83 -7.31 -4.10
CA LEU A 25 4.09 -7.85 -5.24
C LEU A 25 3.85 -6.75 -6.26
N LEU A 26 4.47 -6.87 -7.44
CA LEU A 26 4.11 -6.08 -8.61
C LEU A 26 2.96 -6.78 -9.34
N ILE A 27 1.86 -6.06 -9.60
CA ILE A 27 0.74 -6.58 -10.37
C ILE A 27 0.57 -5.75 -11.64
N GLU A 28 1.09 -6.28 -12.74
CA GLU A 28 0.84 -5.77 -14.09
C GLU A 28 -0.44 -6.42 -14.63
N ASP A 29 -1.51 -5.65 -14.74
CA ASP A 29 -2.76 -6.15 -15.33
C ASP A 29 -3.55 -4.95 -15.88
N VAL A 30 -4.53 -5.17 -16.75
CA VAL A 30 -5.37 -4.09 -17.30
C VAL A 30 -6.26 -3.47 -16.21
N PRO A 31 -6.70 -2.20 -16.32
CA PRO A 31 -7.59 -1.59 -15.34
C PRO A 31 -8.89 -2.39 -15.12
N GLY A 32 -9.44 -2.39 -13.91
CA GLY A 32 -10.76 -2.99 -13.61
C GLY A 32 -10.78 -4.49 -13.23
N VAL A 33 -9.64 -5.15 -13.20
CA VAL A 33 -9.51 -6.62 -13.00
C VAL A 33 -9.35 -7.08 -11.53
N GLY A 34 -9.76 -6.25 -10.58
CA GLY A 34 -9.84 -6.63 -9.16
C GLY A 34 -8.56 -6.47 -8.32
N LYS A 35 -7.53 -5.75 -8.80
CA LYS A 35 -6.27 -5.50 -8.05
C LYS A 35 -6.51 -4.82 -6.69
N THR A 36 -7.28 -3.74 -6.67
CA THR A 36 -7.66 -3.04 -5.44
C THR A 36 -8.47 -3.94 -4.50
N THR A 37 -9.33 -4.80 -5.07
CA THR A 37 -10.14 -5.75 -4.32
C THR A 37 -9.26 -6.80 -3.64
N LEU A 38 -8.26 -7.34 -4.35
CA LEU A 38 -7.28 -8.26 -3.80
C LEU A 38 -6.53 -7.63 -2.62
N ALA A 39 -5.98 -6.43 -2.79
CA ALA A 39 -5.22 -5.76 -1.73
C ALA A 39 -6.08 -5.50 -0.46
N LYS A 40 -7.31 -5.01 -0.64
CA LYS A 40 -8.26 -4.80 0.47
C LYS A 40 -8.64 -6.12 1.16
N ALA A 41 -8.87 -7.18 0.39
CA ALA A 41 -9.19 -8.50 0.93
C ALA A 41 -8.02 -9.10 1.72
N MET A 42 -6.80 -8.97 1.20
CA MET A 42 -5.58 -9.42 1.88
C MET A 42 -5.43 -8.74 3.24
N ALA A 43 -5.48 -7.41 3.28
CA ALA A 43 -5.31 -6.67 4.52
C ALA A 43 -6.40 -6.94 5.56
N LYS A 44 -7.67 -7.06 5.12
CA LYS A 44 -8.76 -7.44 6.02
C LYS A 44 -8.60 -8.87 6.57
N SER A 45 -7.91 -9.74 5.84
CA SER A 45 -7.66 -11.12 6.29
C SER A 45 -6.58 -11.23 7.38
N ILE A 46 -5.74 -10.21 7.53
CA ILE A 46 -4.64 -10.16 8.51
C ILE A 46 -4.79 -9.03 9.54
N ASP A 47 -5.99 -8.43 9.63
CA ASP A 47 -6.33 -7.34 10.57
C ASP A 47 -5.25 -6.24 10.65
N SER A 48 -4.84 -5.72 9.49
CA SER A 48 -3.68 -4.84 9.35
C SER A 48 -4.04 -3.47 8.80
N GLU A 49 -3.25 -2.44 9.15
CA GLU A 49 -3.38 -1.09 8.60
C GLU A 49 -3.00 -1.09 7.11
N VAL A 50 -3.86 -0.50 6.28
CA VAL A 50 -3.61 -0.30 4.85
C VAL A 50 -3.50 1.17 4.54
N ARG A 51 -2.44 1.54 3.84
CA ARG A 51 -2.35 2.84 3.17
C ARG A 51 -2.33 2.66 1.66
N ARG A 52 -2.98 3.60 0.98
CA ARG A 52 -2.98 3.67 -0.47
C ARG A 52 -2.15 4.88 -0.89
N ILE A 53 -1.18 4.66 -1.77
CA ILE A 53 -0.39 5.71 -2.41
C ILE A 53 -0.83 5.74 -3.87
N GLN A 54 -1.36 6.87 -4.30
CA GLN A 54 -1.59 7.15 -5.70
C GLN A 54 -0.36 7.88 -6.22
N PHE A 55 0.38 7.26 -7.13
CA PHE A 55 1.52 7.94 -7.75
C PHE A 55 1.02 8.95 -8.77
N THR A 56 1.51 10.19 -8.60
CA THR A 56 1.28 11.32 -9.50
C THR A 56 2.61 12.04 -9.71
N PRO A 57 2.80 12.77 -10.82
CA PRO A 57 4.07 13.43 -11.13
C PRO A 57 4.52 14.49 -10.10
N ASP A 58 3.59 14.98 -9.29
CA ASP A 58 3.80 15.96 -8.23
C ASP A 58 4.03 15.35 -6.85
N LEU A 59 3.91 14.03 -6.71
CA LEU A 59 4.13 13.33 -5.44
C LEU A 59 5.60 13.48 -5.00
N LEU A 60 5.82 14.01 -3.80
CA LEU A 60 7.17 14.22 -3.29
C LEU A 60 7.67 13.00 -2.51
N PRO A 61 8.99 12.72 -2.49
CA PRO A 61 9.55 11.66 -1.65
C PRO A 61 9.18 11.78 -0.17
N SER A 62 8.99 13.02 0.33
CA SER A 62 8.55 13.28 1.71
C SER A 62 7.11 12.85 1.99
N ASP A 63 6.23 12.81 0.99
CA ASP A 63 4.86 12.32 1.18
C ASP A 63 4.85 10.80 1.41
N ILE A 64 5.83 10.10 0.85
CA ILE A 64 6.01 8.65 0.99
C ILE A 64 6.78 8.33 2.28
N THR A 65 7.93 8.98 2.47
CA THR A 65 8.90 8.66 3.53
C THR A 65 8.72 9.46 4.82
N GLY A 66 7.91 10.52 4.80
CA GLY A 66 7.69 11.40 5.94
C GLY A 66 8.62 12.61 5.98
N VAL A 67 8.38 13.48 6.95
CA VAL A 67 9.10 14.75 7.11
C VAL A 67 9.20 15.12 8.59
N ALA A 68 10.28 15.81 8.97
CA ALA A 68 10.39 16.43 10.29
C ALA A 68 9.70 17.80 10.28
N VAL A 69 8.67 17.97 11.11
CA VAL A 69 7.91 19.21 11.26
C VAL A 69 8.33 19.89 12.56
N PHE A 70 8.66 21.18 12.49
CA PHE A 70 8.97 21.96 13.69
C PHE A 70 7.68 22.29 14.44
N ASP A 71 7.56 21.79 15.67
CA ASP A 71 6.48 22.11 16.59
C ASP A 71 6.87 23.35 17.44
N GLN A 72 6.08 24.41 17.33
CA GLN A 72 6.42 25.70 17.96
C GLN A 72 6.21 25.71 19.47
N GLU A 73 5.32 24.86 19.99
CA GLU A 73 4.99 24.79 21.42
C GLU A 73 6.11 24.11 22.20
N SER A 74 6.51 22.92 21.73
CA SER A 74 7.62 22.14 22.28
C SER A 74 9.00 22.66 21.85
N ARG A 75 9.08 23.46 20.78
CA ARG A 75 10.33 23.90 20.11
C ARG A 75 11.20 22.73 19.66
N THR A 76 10.58 21.64 19.23
CA THR A 76 11.27 20.45 18.76
C THR A 76 10.85 20.08 17.33
N PHE A 77 11.68 19.29 16.65
CA PHE A 77 11.29 18.67 15.39
C PHE A 77 10.62 17.34 15.67
N GLU A 78 9.36 17.19 15.26
CA GLU A 78 8.60 15.95 15.33
C GLU A 78 8.55 15.28 13.97
N PHE A 79 8.89 13.99 13.92
CA PHE A 79 8.77 13.22 12.68
C PHE A 79 7.30 12.89 12.41
N ARG A 80 6.82 13.32 11.24
CA ARG A 80 5.51 12.92 10.71
C ARG A 80 5.71 11.82 9.67
N PRO A 81 5.23 10.58 9.95
CA PRO A 81 5.43 9.47 9.04
C PRO A 81 4.64 9.65 7.74
N GLY A 82 5.29 9.34 6.63
CA GLY A 82 4.67 9.36 5.31
C GLY A 82 3.77 8.14 5.06
N ALA A 83 3.24 8.04 3.84
CA ALA A 83 2.27 7.01 3.48
C ALA A 83 2.83 5.58 3.46
N VAL A 84 4.15 5.39 3.44
CA VAL A 84 4.78 4.06 3.46
C VAL A 84 4.68 3.37 4.82
N PHE A 85 4.42 4.12 5.89
CA PHE A 85 4.33 3.59 7.26
C PHE A 85 2.95 2.95 7.50
N ALA A 86 2.78 1.74 7.00
CA ALA A 86 1.62 0.87 7.24
C ALA A 86 2.05 -0.60 7.13
N ASN A 87 1.23 -1.53 7.61
CA ASN A 87 1.48 -2.96 7.44
C ASN A 87 1.40 -3.39 5.97
N LEU A 88 0.46 -2.78 5.22
CA LEU A 88 0.28 -3.02 3.79
C LEU A 88 0.12 -1.69 3.04
N VAL A 89 0.92 -1.50 1.98
CA VAL A 89 0.85 -0.31 1.13
C VAL A 89 0.40 -0.73 -0.27
N VAL A 90 -0.65 -0.07 -0.77
CA VAL A 90 -1.11 -0.23 -2.16
C VAL A 90 -0.63 0.96 -2.97
N ALA A 91 0.38 0.72 -3.81
CA ALA A 91 0.92 1.69 -4.75
C ALA A 91 0.20 1.59 -6.10
N ASP A 92 -0.70 2.54 -6.39
CA ASP A 92 -1.39 2.63 -7.67
C ASP A 92 -0.65 3.56 -8.64
N GLU A 93 -0.62 3.16 -9.92
CA GLU A 93 0.00 3.91 -11.03
C GLU A 93 1.48 4.28 -10.80
N ILE A 94 2.25 3.37 -10.18
CA ILE A 94 3.69 3.57 -9.88
C ILE A 94 4.53 4.01 -11.08
N ASN A 95 4.09 3.69 -12.29
CA ASN A 95 4.71 4.08 -13.56
C ASN A 95 4.46 5.56 -13.95
N ARG A 96 3.75 6.35 -13.13
CA ARG A 96 3.50 7.79 -13.32
C ARG A 96 4.36 8.70 -12.44
N ALA A 97 5.20 8.10 -11.59
CA ALA A 97 6.18 8.78 -10.74
C ALA A 97 7.35 9.33 -11.57
#